data_AF-A0A370GQH1-F1
#
_entry.id   AF-A0A370GQH1-F1
#
_cell.length_a   1.000
_cell.length_b   1.000
_cell.length_c   1.000
_cell.angle_alpha   90.00
_cell.angle_beta   90.00
_cell.angle_gamma   90.00
#
_symmetry.space_group_name_H-M   'P 1'
#
loop_
_entity.id
_entity.type
_entity.pdbx_description
1 polymer ?
#
loop_
_entity_poly.entity_id
_entity_poly.type
_entity_poly.pdbx_seq_one_letter_code
_entity_poly.pdbx_strand_id
1 'polypeptide(L)'
;MWKEFLSSVGIGSMKVDTIVHEPKISRPGKIEGEVVIYGGRCDQKVEGIDLRLVYRYEAVKEESDFTQHEKDIHEKTIESIEMVKANETKRIPFTLMISNDHPVSGEESETVLRTTVRIPNAVDPFDEDTIIIQKN
;
A
#
# COMPACT_ATOMS: atom_id res chain seq x y z
N MET A 1 13.80 0.13 12.18
CA MET A 1 13.95 -1.15 11.43
C MET A 1 14.26 -0.79 10.00
N TRP A 2 15.26 -1.43 9.39
CA TRP A 2 15.51 -1.33 7.95
C TRP A 2 14.45 -2.21 7.27
N LYS A 3 13.59 -1.64 6.42
CA LYS A 3 12.65 -2.40 5.59
C LYS A 3 13.38 -2.87 4.34
N GLU A 4 13.27 -4.16 4.00
CA GLU A 4 13.74 -4.64 2.70
C GLU A 4 12.79 -4.13 1.61
N PHE A 5 13.35 -3.36 0.68
CA PHE A 5 12.62 -2.69 -0.37
C PHE A 5 12.32 -3.68 -1.50
N LEU A 6 11.21 -4.43 -1.42
CA LEU A 6 10.82 -5.40 -2.46
C LEU A 6 10.28 -4.74 -3.75
N SER A 7 10.15 -3.41 -3.80
CA SER A 7 9.50 -2.69 -4.91
C SER A 7 10.41 -2.33 -6.10
N SER A 8 11.58 -2.95 -6.24
CA SER A 8 12.53 -2.59 -7.30
C SER A 8 12.46 -3.48 -8.54
N VAL A 9 11.36 -3.37 -9.30
CA VAL A 9 11.38 -3.79 -10.71
C VAL A 9 11.83 -2.60 -11.56
N GLY A 10 13.13 -2.59 -11.88
CA GLY A 10 13.76 -1.65 -12.82
C GLY A 10 15.02 -0.96 -12.29
N ILE A 11 16.13 -1.04 -13.04
CA ILE A 11 17.35 -0.29 -12.71
C ILE A 11 17.12 1.18 -13.08
N GLY A 12 16.97 2.05 -12.07
CA GLY A 12 16.80 3.51 -12.27
C GLY A 12 15.36 3.98 -12.48
N SER A 13 14.36 3.14 -12.18
CA SER A 13 12.94 3.49 -12.18
C SER A 13 12.52 4.25 -10.92
N MET A 14 11.39 4.97 -11.02
CA MET A 14 10.66 5.52 -9.89
C MET A 14 10.37 4.43 -8.85
N LYS A 15 10.45 4.82 -7.57
CA LYS A 15 10.15 3.97 -6.43
C LYS A 15 9.05 4.61 -5.58
N VAL A 16 8.30 3.76 -4.87
CA VAL A 16 7.31 4.19 -3.89
C VAL A 16 7.57 3.50 -2.56
N ASP A 17 7.36 4.23 -1.47
CA ASP A 17 7.35 3.76 -0.08
C ASP A 17 6.16 4.38 0.63
N THR A 18 5.46 3.61 1.44
CA THR A 18 4.35 4.08 2.25
C THR A 18 4.82 4.21 3.69
N ILE A 19 4.55 5.36 4.29
CA ILE A 19 4.89 5.63 5.69
C ILE A 19 3.58 5.82 6.43
N VAL A 20 3.17 4.79 7.16
CA VAL A 20 2.04 4.86 8.08
C VAL A 20 2.51 5.39 9.42
N HIS A 21 1.83 6.41 9.96
CA HIS A 21 2.21 7.04 11.23
C HIS A 21 2.11 6.06 12.42
N GLU A 22 1.02 5.30 12.47
CA GLU A 22 0.76 4.28 13.50
C GLU A 22 0.31 2.98 12.81
N PRO A 23 1.13 1.93 12.78
CA PRO A 23 0.79 0.67 12.12
C PRO A 23 -0.19 -0.20 12.95
N LYS A 24 -0.54 0.23 14.17
CA LYS A 24 -1.52 -0.44 15.05
C LYS A 24 -2.76 0.44 15.22
N ILE A 25 -3.91 -0.04 14.74
CA ILE A 25 -5.12 0.77 14.65
C ILE A 25 -6.26 0.03 15.36
N SER A 26 -6.95 0.69 16.28
CA SER A 26 -8.23 0.20 16.82
C SER A 26 -9.37 0.51 15.86
N ARG A 27 -10.28 -0.44 15.62
CA ARG A 27 -11.50 -0.19 14.84
C ARG A 27 -12.67 0.27 15.73
N PRO A 28 -13.53 1.21 15.26
CA PRO A 28 -13.33 2.04 14.07
C PRO A 28 -12.20 3.05 14.28
N GLY A 29 -11.49 3.41 13.21
CA GLY A 29 -10.28 4.21 13.31
C GLY A 29 -9.86 4.87 11.99
N LYS A 30 -8.67 5.46 11.96
CA LYS A 30 -8.09 6.10 10.78
C LYS A 30 -6.66 5.67 10.57
N ILE A 31 -6.32 5.27 9.35
CA ILE A 31 -4.92 5.09 8.93
C ILE A 31 -4.49 6.41 8.31
N GLU A 32 -3.45 7.01 8.86
CA GLU A 32 -2.86 8.26 8.39
C GLU A 32 -1.38 8.04 8.08
N GLY A 33 -0.90 8.70 7.04
CA GLY A 33 0.45 8.52 6.58
C GLY A 33 0.79 9.35 5.35
N GLU A 34 1.93 9.03 4.76
CA GLU A 34 2.42 9.63 3.52
C GLU A 34 2.81 8.54 2.52
N VAL A 35 2.48 8.75 1.25
CA VAL A 35 3.11 8.04 0.14
C VAL A 35 4.33 8.84 -0.29
N VAL A 36 5.51 8.22 -0.22
CA VAL A 36 6.77 8.81 -0.64
C VAL A 36 7.15 8.26 -2.01
N ILE A 37 7.22 9.14 -2.99
CA ILE A 37 7.61 8.82 -4.36
C ILE A 37 9.03 9.33 -4.58
N TYR A 38 9.93 8.42 -4.93
CA TYR A 38 11.31 8.72 -5.32
C TYR A 38 11.42 8.65 -6.83
N GLY A 39 11.68 9.79 -7.48
CA GLY A 39 11.90 9.90 -8.91
C GLY A 39 13.12 9.10 -9.36
N GLY A 40 13.01 8.49 -10.55
CA GLY A 40 14.09 7.72 -11.16
C GLY A 40 15.16 8.59 -11.80
N ARG A 41 15.82 8.07 -12.84
CA ARG A 41 16.88 8.79 -13.58
C ARG A 41 16.37 9.82 -14.58
N CYS A 42 15.09 9.77 -14.93
CA CYS A 42 14.43 10.69 -15.85
C CYS A 42 13.11 11.19 -15.25
N ASP A 43 12.57 12.25 -15.83
CA ASP A 43 11.27 12.79 -15.45
C ASP A 43 10.18 11.80 -15.86
N GLN A 44 9.26 11.49 -14.94
CA GLN A 44 8.17 10.53 -15.15
C GLN A 44 6.83 11.12 -14.70
N LYS A 45 5.79 10.88 -15.49
CA LYS A 45 4.44 11.36 -15.21
C LYS A 45 3.76 10.36 -14.29
N VAL A 46 3.23 10.84 -13.18
CA VAL A 46 2.31 10.08 -12.34
C VAL A 46 0.89 10.43 -12.79
N GLU A 47 0.01 9.43 -12.88
CA GLU A 47 -1.41 9.62 -13.21
C GLU A 47 -2.33 9.44 -12.00
N GLY A 48 -1.88 8.68 -11.01
CA GLY A 48 -2.58 8.56 -9.74
C GLY A 48 -1.89 7.58 -8.81
N ILE A 49 -2.43 7.50 -7.59
CA ILE A 49 -1.97 6.59 -6.55
C ILE A 49 -3.18 5.82 -6.04
N ASP A 50 -3.13 4.50 -6.13
CA ASP A 50 -4.15 3.61 -5.62
C ASP A 50 -3.72 3.04 -4.28
N LEU A 51 -4.51 3.28 -3.24
CA LEU A 51 -4.34 2.76 -1.89
C LEU A 51 -5.42 1.71 -1.63
N ARG A 52 -5.01 0.46 -1.45
CA ARG A 52 -5.91 -0.68 -1.21
C ARG A 52 -5.66 -1.31 0.14
N LEU A 53 -6.72 -1.51 0.92
CA LEU A 53 -6.68 -2.33 2.13
C LEU A 53 -7.10 -3.74 1.77
N VAL A 54 -6.16 -4.67 1.91
CA VAL A 54 -6.33 -6.09 1.61
C VAL A 54 -6.29 -6.85 2.92
N TYR A 55 -7.31 -7.66 3.19
CA TYR A 55 -7.28 -8.60 4.31
C TYR A 55 -6.69 -9.93 3.82
N ARG A 56 -5.52 -10.29 4.36
CA ARG A 56 -4.80 -11.52 4.06
C ARG A 56 -4.99 -12.49 5.21
N TYR A 57 -5.40 -13.72 4.92
CA TYR A 57 -5.68 -14.72 5.94
C TYR A 57 -5.36 -16.13 5.45
N GLU A 58 -5.01 -17.02 6.37
CA GLU A 58 -4.88 -18.44 6.06
C GLU A 58 -6.23 -19.17 6.22
N ALA A 59 -6.54 -20.04 5.26
CA ALA A 59 -7.67 -20.94 5.30
C ALA A 59 -7.37 -22.18 4.43
N VAL A 60 -7.49 -23.36 5.03
CA VAL A 60 -7.45 -24.62 4.27
C VAL A 60 -8.82 -24.82 3.63
N LYS A 61 -8.87 -24.82 2.30
CA LYS A 61 -10.08 -25.17 1.54
C LYS A 61 -9.85 -26.53 0.90
N GLU A 62 -10.82 -27.44 1.01
CA GLU A 62 -10.72 -28.80 0.46
C GLU A 62 -10.43 -28.83 -1.05
N GLU A 63 -10.75 -27.74 -1.76
CA GLU A 63 -10.59 -27.61 -3.22
C GLU A 63 -9.38 -26.75 -3.65
N SER A 64 -8.54 -26.30 -2.72
CA SER A 64 -7.41 -25.40 -3.02
C SER A 64 -6.12 -25.84 -2.33
N ASP A 65 -5.06 -26.01 -3.12
CA ASP A 65 -3.70 -26.26 -2.62
C ASP A 65 -3.08 -25.01 -1.98
N PHE A 66 -3.69 -23.83 -2.15
CA PHE A 66 -3.25 -22.58 -1.53
C PHE A 66 -3.89 -22.38 -0.15
N THR A 67 -3.05 -22.16 0.85
CA THR A 67 -3.46 -21.87 2.23
C THR A 67 -3.72 -20.38 2.47
N GLN A 68 -3.06 -19.49 1.74
CA GLN A 68 -3.21 -18.04 1.91
C GLN A 68 -4.24 -17.45 0.93
N HIS A 69 -5.13 -16.62 1.45
CA HIS A 69 -6.19 -15.95 0.69
C HIS A 69 -6.15 -14.45 0.95
N GLU A 70 -6.49 -13.65 -0.06
CA GLU A 70 -6.63 -12.19 0.04
C GLU A 70 -8.07 -11.77 -0.25
N LYS A 71 -8.53 -10.72 0.43
CA LYS A 71 -9.82 -10.08 0.19
C LYS A 71 -9.65 -8.56 0.21
N ASP A 72 -10.02 -7.90 -0.89
CA ASP A 72 -10.08 -6.45 -0.93
C ASP A 72 -11.19 -5.93 0.00
N ILE A 73 -10.83 -5.04 0.92
CA ILE A 73 -11.75 -4.44 1.89
C ILE A 73 -12.12 -3.01 1.49
N HIS A 74 -11.13 -2.24 1.06
CA HIS A 74 -11.32 -0.84 0.73
C HIS A 74 -10.30 -0.39 -0.31
N GLU A 75 -10.70 0.56 -1.16
CA GLU A 75 -9.84 1.18 -2.17
C GLU A 75 -10.08 2.69 -2.17
N LYS A 76 -8.98 3.43 -2.30
CA LYS A 76 -9.00 4.88 -2.49
C LYS A 76 -7.96 5.27 -3.53
N THR A 77 -8.40 5.98 -4.56
CA THR A 77 -7.53 6.58 -5.56
C THR A 77 -7.28 8.05 -5.25
N ILE A 78 -6.02 8.46 -5.31
CA ILE A 78 -5.58 9.85 -5.33
C ILE A 78 -5.23 10.16 -6.78
N GLU A 79 -6.13 10.84 -7.48
CA GLU A 79 -5.86 11.32 -8.84
C GLU A 79 -4.78 12.41 -8.79
N SER A 80 -3.70 12.22 -9.54
CA SER A 80 -2.59 13.16 -9.59
C SER A 80 -1.95 13.08 -10.95
N ILE A 81 -2.15 14.11 -11.78
CA ILE A 81 -1.49 14.25 -13.08
C ILE A 81 -0.32 15.20 -12.90
N GLU A 82 0.78 14.67 -12.38
CA GLU A 82 1.95 15.48 -12.06
C GLU A 82 3.23 14.87 -12.63
N MET A 83 4.16 15.75 -13.00
CA MET A 83 5.52 15.37 -13.34
C MET A 83 6.31 15.19 -12.04
N VAL A 84 6.99 14.06 -11.89
CA VAL A 84 8.04 13.83 -10.91
C VAL A 84 9.37 13.88 -11.65
N LYS A 85 10.24 14.80 -11.27
CA LYS A 85 11.53 15.01 -11.91
C LYS A 85 12.53 13.91 -11.52
N ALA A 86 13.57 13.77 -12.33
CA ALA A 86 14.69 12.89 -12.02
C ALA A 86 15.26 13.17 -10.62
N ASN A 87 15.36 12.12 -9.79
CA ASN A 87 15.82 12.16 -8.39
C ASN A 87 14.99 13.07 -7.45
N GLU A 88 13.83 13.57 -7.88
CA GLU A 88 12.92 14.30 -7.00
C GLU A 88 12.33 13.36 -5.94
N THR A 89 12.07 13.86 -4.73
CA THR A 89 11.27 13.13 -3.74
C THR A 89 9.99 13.91 -3.49
N LYS A 90 8.84 13.27 -3.72
CA LYS A 90 7.52 13.81 -3.40
C LYS A 90 6.91 13.05 -2.23
N ARG A 91 6.16 13.76 -1.39
CA ARG A 91 5.41 13.22 -0.26
C ARG A 91 3.95 13.62 -0.41
N ILE A 92 3.07 12.63 -0.40
CA ILE A 92 1.64 12.84 -0.62
C ILE A 92 0.90 12.29 0.60
N PRO A 93 0.31 13.15 1.45
CA PRO A 93 -0.38 12.70 2.64
C PRO A 93 -1.68 11.98 2.28
N PHE A 94 -2.03 10.97 3.05
CA PHE A 94 -3.29 10.25 2.90
C PHE A 94 -3.96 9.97 4.25
N THR A 95 -5.26 9.72 4.15
CA THR A 95 -6.10 9.23 5.25
C THR A 95 -7.07 8.19 4.69
N LEU A 96 -7.18 7.05 5.37
CA LEU A 96 -8.17 5.99 5.13
C LEU A 96 -8.98 5.75 6.38
N MET A 97 -10.28 5.49 6.22
CA MET A 97 -11.17 5.18 7.34
C MET A 97 -11.26 3.67 7.52
N ILE A 98 -11.11 3.19 8.76
CA ILE A 98 -11.38 1.81 9.15
C ILE A 98 -12.77 1.75 9.77
N SER A 99 -13.64 0.98 9.13
CA SER A 99 -15.01 0.76 9.60
C SER A 99 -15.05 -0.19 10.80
N ASN A 100 -16.16 -0.17 11.54
CA ASN A 100 -16.33 -1.00 12.73
C ASN A 100 -16.36 -2.52 12.42
N ASP A 101 -16.73 -2.89 11.20
CA ASP A 101 -16.81 -4.27 10.71
C ASP A 101 -15.48 -4.79 10.10
N HIS A 102 -14.46 -3.93 9.93
CA HIS A 102 -13.16 -4.31 9.37
C HIS A 102 -12.49 -5.44 10.17
N PRO A 103 -12.11 -6.60 9.60
CA PRO A 103 -11.59 -7.74 10.37
C PRO A 103 -10.42 -7.40 11.32
N VAL A 104 -10.42 -7.99 12.52
CA VAL A 104 -9.31 -7.85 13.48
C VAL A 104 -8.16 -8.75 13.03
N SER A 105 -6.92 -8.27 13.15
CA SER A 105 -5.74 -9.08 12.89
C SER A 105 -5.62 -10.23 13.91
N GLY A 106 -5.23 -11.40 13.43
CA GLY A 106 -4.99 -12.60 14.21
C GLY A 106 -3.59 -13.16 14.00
N GLU A 107 -3.34 -14.37 14.49
CA GLU A 107 -2.07 -15.09 14.27
C GLU A 107 -1.85 -15.41 12.78
N GLU A 108 -2.92 -15.80 12.09
CA GLU A 108 -2.92 -16.19 10.67
C GLU A 108 -3.66 -15.17 9.80
N SER A 109 -3.87 -13.95 10.29
CA SER A 109 -4.54 -12.91 9.50
C SER A 109 -4.07 -11.50 9.77
N GLU A 110 -3.90 -10.74 8.70
CA GLU A 110 -3.40 -9.37 8.73
C GLU A 110 -4.16 -8.49 7.73
N THR A 111 -4.10 -7.18 7.95
CA THR A 111 -4.49 -6.21 6.93
C THR A 111 -3.22 -5.68 6.28
N VAL A 112 -3.18 -5.61 4.95
CA VAL A 112 -2.08 -5.06 4.17
C VAL A 112 -2.57 -3.81 3.45
N LEU A 113 -1.87 -2.70 3.62
CA LEU A 113 -2.03 -1.50 2.82
C LEU A 113 -1.14 -1.65 1.59
N ARG A 114 -1.74 -1.87 0.42
CA ARG A 114 -1.07 -1.93 -0.87
C ARG A 114 -1.17 -0.58 -1.55
N THR A 115 -0.03 0.02 -1.85
CA THR A 115 0.08 1.28 -2.58
C THR A 115 0.56 0.98 -4.00
N THR A 116 -0.05 1.58 -5.01
CA THR A 116 0.38 1.45 -6.41
C THR A 116 0.38 2.83 -7.06
N VAL A 117 1.50 3.24 -7.66
CA VAL A 117 1.60 4.51 -8.38
C VAL A 117 1.47 4.24 -9.88
N ARG A 118 0.45 4.82 -10.51
CA ARG A 118 0.18 4.62 -11.95
C ARG A 118 1.10 5.48 -12.79
N ILE A 119 1.89 4.85 -13.66
CA ILE A 119 2.79 5.52 -14.61
C ILE A 119 2.43 5.07 -16.03
N PRO A 120 2.11 6.01 -16.94
CA PRO A 120 1.70 5.65 -18.30
C PRO A 120 2.86 5.01 -19.06
N ASN A 121 2.57 3.87 -19.70
CA ASN A 121 3.54 3.10 -20.52
C ASN A 121 4.78 2.62 -19.75
N ALA A 122 4.69 2.46 -18.43
CA ALA A 122 5.74 1.90 -17.60
C ALA A 122 5.17 0.83 -16.65
N VAL A 123 6.07 0.14 -15.94
CA VAL A 123 5.68 -0.73 -14.83
C VAL A 123 5.35 0.16 -13.63
N ASP A 124 4.17 -0.03 -13.05
CA ASP A 124 3.73 0.71 -11.87
C ASP A 124 4.55 0.27 -10.65
N PRO A 125 5.27 1.19 -9.98
CA PRO A 125 5.89 0.87 -8.71
C PRO A 125 4.79 0.71 -7.64
N PHE A 126 4.99 -0.26 -6.76
CA PHE A 126 4.05 -0.59 -5.70
C PHE A 126 4.78 -0.82 -4.38
N ASP A 127 4.05 -0.78 -3.28
CA ASP A 127 4.54 -1.03 -1.94
C ASP A 127 3.46 -1.72 -1.09
N GLU A 128 3.86 -2.48 -0.07
CA GLU A 128 2.96 -3.19 0.84
C GLU A 128 3.38 -2.99 2.29
N ASP A 129 2.44 -2.51 3.11
CA ASP A 129 2.62 -2.34 4.55
C ASP A 129 1.61 -3.15 5.35
N THR A 130 2.08 -3.98 6.27
CA THR A 130 1.21 -4.66 7.23
C THR A 130 0.66 -3.66 8.26
N ILE A 131 -0.66 -3.64 8.41
CA ILE A 131 -1.42 -2.89 9.40
C ILE A 131 -2.08 -3.88 10.37
N ILE A 132 -1.79 -3.70 11.66
CA ILE A 132 -2.37 -4.50 12.73
C ILE A 132 -3.66 -3.82 13.19
N ILE A 133 -4.79 -4.47 12.94
CA ILE A 133 -6.10 -4.00 13.36
C ILE A 133 -6.49 -4.68 14.66
N GLN A 134 -6.86 -3.88 15.65
CA GLN A 134 -7.26 -4.36 16.98
C GLN A 134 -8.71 -3.98 17.29
N LYS A 135 -9.32 -4.78 18.16
CA LYS A 135 -10.62 -4.42 18.74
C LYS A 135 -10.39 -3.30 19.76
N ASN A 136 -11.23 -2.27 19.72
CA ASN A 136 -11.30 -1.25 20.77
C ASN A 136 -11.79 -1.82 22.11
#